data_AF-A0A200HLT5-F1
#
_entry.id   AF-A0A200HLT5-F1
#
_cell.length_a   1.000
_cell.length_b   1.000
_cell.length_c   1.000
_cell.angle_alpha   90.00
_cell.angle_beta   90.00
_cell.angle_gamma   90.00
#
_symmetry.space_group_name_H-M   'P 1'
#
loop_
_entity.id
_entity.type
_entity.pdbx_description
1 polymer ?
#
loop_
_entity_poly.entity_id
_entity_poly.type
_entity_poly.pdbx_seq_one_letter_code
_entity_poly.pdbx_strand_id
1 'polypeptide(L)'
;YVLRNIIDYILELRVDYQVTQNFEEKVKNQYLLALVTVTKKISETTHIKHYKTLQSQFTLRKESLLKKRITFFYNETNRKKYKLLIIIPAIFLVIALPSIVFQPYTAYKPSKNDQTYGINDLIQHTYIIQTKDGKYYLFDKDSNKKIATIKDIKKEPYNKIKVKKE
;
A
#
# COMPACT_ATOMS: atom_id res chain seq x y z
N TYR A 1 -9.82 8.35 -10.39
CA TYR A 1 -9.79 9.39 -11.44
C TYR A 1 -8.68 10.42 -11.28
N VAL A 2 -8.44 10.98 -10.09
CA VAL A 2 -7.42 12.03 -9.87
C VAL A 2 -5.99 11.57 -10.15
N LEU A 3 -5.59 10.43 -9.59
CA LEU A 3 -4.26 9.86 -9.79
C LEU A 3 -3.99 9.60 -11.28
N ARG A 4 -4.98 9.08 -12.01
CA ARG A 4 -4.91 8.87 -13.46
C ARG A 4 -4.61 10.18 -14.20
N ASN A 5 -5.34 11.27 -13.92
CA ASN A 5 -5.08 12.58 -14.53
C ASN A 5 -3.72 13.21 -14.16
N ILE A 6 -3.10 12.77 -13.07
CA ILE A 6 -1.73 13.15 -12.70
C ILE A 6 -0.73 12.31 -13.50
N ILE A 7 -0.94 11.00 -13.58
CA ILE A 7 -0.11 10.09 -14.35
C ILE A 7 -0.13 10.48 -15.83
N ASP A 8 -1.31 10.68 -16.42
CA ASP A 8 -1.46 11.09 -17.83
C ASP A 8 -0.71 12.40 -18.11
N TYR A 9 -0.78 13.36 -17.19
CA TYR A 9 -0.02 14.62 -17.29
C TYR A 9 1.50 14.39 -17.27
N ILE A 10 2.00 13.58 -16.34
CA ILE A 10 3.43 13.28 -16.22
C ILE A 10 3.92 12.54 -17.47
N LEU A 11 3.11 11.64 -18.03
CA LEU A 11 3.43 10.90 -19.24
C LEU A 11 3.57 11.84 -20.44
N GLU A 12 2.63 12.77 -20.65
CA GLU A 12 2.70 13.79 -21.70
C GLU A 12 4.00 14.60 -21.62
N LEU A 13 4.37 15.08 -20.42
CA LEU A 13 5.62 15.83 -20.24
C LEU A 13 6.86 14.98 -20.52
N ARG A 14 6.83 13.70 -20.13
CA ARG A 14 7.97 12.79 -20.33
C ARG A 14 8.16 12.48 -21.81
N VAL A 15 7.07 12.26 -22.55
CA VAL A 15 7.10 12.07 -24.00
C VAL A 15 7.63 13.32 -24.69
N ASP A 16 7.10 14.50 -24.35
CA ASP A 16 7.58 15.79 -24.88
C ASP A 16 9.10 15.95 -24.65
N TYR A 17 9.59 15.63 -23.44
CA TYR A 17 11.01 15.68 -23.12
C TYR A 17 11.83 14.67 -23.92
N GLN A 18 11.40 13.41 -23.99
CA GLN A 18 12.15 12.35 -24.65
C GLN A 18 12.26 12.55 -26.16
N VAL A 19 11.24 13.12 -26.79
CA VAL A 19 11.26 13.44 -28.23
C VAL A 19 12.16 14.65 -28.50
N THR A 20 12.10 15.67 -27.64
CA THR A 20 12.77 16.96 -27.90
C THR A 20 14.15 17.12 -27.30
N GLN A 21 14.63 16.15 -26.50
CA GLN A 21 15.93 16.23 -25.81
C GLN A 21 17.13 16.47 -26.74
N ASN A 22 17.09 15.89 -27.96
CA ASN A 22 18.18 15.96 -28.94
C ASN A 22 17.86 16.89 -30.12
N PHE A 23 16.78 17.66 -30.06
CA PHE A 23 16.41 18.56 -31.14
C PHE A 23 17.22 19.84 -31.09
N GLU A 24 17.62 20.33 -32.26
CA GLU A 24 18.07 21.70 -32.44
C GLU A 24 16.94 22.69 -32.13
N GLU A 25 17.28 23.92 -31.74
CA GLU A 25 16.31 24.93 -31.33
C GLU A 25 15.25 25.23 -32.40
N LYS A 26 15.64 25.26 -33.67
CA LYS A 26 14.71 25.45 -34.80
C LYS A 26 13.66 24.34 -34.87
N VAL A 27 14.09 23.08 -34.69
CA VAL A 27 13.22 21.89 -34.72
C VAL A 27 12.34 21.85 -33.46
N LYS A 28 12.87 22.25 -32.30
CA LYS A 28 12.12 22.43 -31.06
C LYS A 28 10.96 23.42 -31.21
N ASN A 29 11.21 24.58 -31.85
CA ASN A 29 10.17 25.58 -32.09
C ASN A 29 9.10 25.09 -33.08
N GLN A 30 9.49 24.34 -34.11
CA GLN A 30 8.54 23.70 -35.02
C GLN A 30 7.66 22.67 -34.31
N TYR A 31 8.23 21.89 -33.38
CA TYR A 31 7.49 20.94 -32.55
C TYR A 31 6.45 21.65 -31.68
N LEU A 32 6.83 22.73 -31.00
CA LEU A 32 5.89 23.52 -30.19
C LEU A 32 4.75 24.11 -31.03
N LEU A 33 5.07 24.60 -32.23
CA LEU A 33 4.09 25.14 -33.15
C LEU A 33 3.10 24.05 -33.59
N ALA A 34 3.61 22.86 -33.95
CA ALA A 34 2.77 21.72 -34.30
C ALA A 34 1.85 21.32 -33.14
N LEU A 35 2.36 21.30 -31.91
CA LEU A 35 1.59 20.99 -30.70
C LEU A 35 0.43 21.96 -30.49
N VAL A 36 0.67 23.26 -30.66
CA VAL A 36 -0.37 24.30 -30.59
C VAL A 36 -1.39 24.13 -31.73
N THR A 37 -0.93 23.94 -32.96
CA THR A 37 -1.81 23.79 -34.13
C THR A 37 -2.70 22.56 -34.01
N VAL A 38 -2.16 21.41 -33.59
CA VAL A 38 -2.92 20.17 -33.38
C VAL A 38 -3.95 20.37 -32.26
N THR A 39 -3.54 20.96 -31.14
CA THR A 39 -4.46 21.23 -30.02
C THR A 39 -5.62 22.13 -30.45
N LYS A 40 -5.31 23.19 -31.24
CA LYS A 40 -6.30 24.09 -31.80
C LYS A 40 -7.27 23.35 -32.73
N LYS A 41 -6.75 22.58 -33.70
CA LYS A 41 -7.57 21.79 -34.63
C LYS A 41 -8.46 20.78 -33.89
N ILE A 42 -7.95 20.11 -32.86
CA ILE A 42 -8.75 19.20 -32.04
C ILE A 42 -9.88 19.98 -31.36
N SER A 43 -9.61 21.14 -30.77
CA SER A 43 -10.64 21.96 -30.12
C SER A 43 -11.71 22.48 -31.07
N GLU A 44 -11.36 22.74 -32.33
CA GLU A 44 -12.28 23.19 -33.38
C GLU A 44 -13.12 22.03 -33.94
N THR A 45 -12.53 20.83 -34.05
CA THR A 45 -13.18 19.64 -34.64
C THR A 45 -14.04 18.88 -33.63
N THR A 46 -13.67 18.90 -32.35
CA THR A 46 -14.44 18.26 -31.29
C THR A 46 -15.51 19.21 -30.78
N HIS A 47 -16.75 19.08 -31.27
CA HIS A 47 -17.95 19.69 -30.68
C HIS A 47 -18.30 19.15 -29.27
N ILE A 48 -17.34 18.51 -28.59
CA ILE A 48 -17.53 17.84 -27.30
C ILE A 48 -17.50 18.91 -26.20
N LYS A 49 -18.66 19.54 -25.97
CA LYS A 49 -18.95 20.40 -24.81
C LYS A 49 -19.07 19.64 -23.47
N HIS A 50 -18.84 18.33 -23.43
CA HIS A 50 -18.94 17.49 -22.23
C HIS A 50 -17.72 16.58 -22.20
N TYR A 51 -16.65 16.87 -21.44
CA TYR A 51 -16.55 16.55 -20.02
C TYR A 51 -15.78 17.65 -19.26
N LYS A 52 -16.51 18.66 -18.78
CA LYS A 52 -16.09 19.54 -17.68
C LYS A 52 -16.36 18.95 -16.28
N THR A 53 -16.60 17.65 -16.20
CA THR A 53 -16.81 16.89 -14.96
C THR A 53 -15.61 15.97 -14.80
N LEU A 54 -14.56 16.34 -14.08
CA LEU A 54 -14.55 16.48 -12.64
C LEU A 54 -13.44 17.47 -12.26
N GLN A 55 -13.83 18.69 -11.87
CA GLN A 55 -12.99 19.49 -10.99
C GLN A 55 -12.92 18.78 -9.64
N SER A 56 -11.97 17.85 -9.49
CA SER A 56 -11.53 17.41 -8.17
C SER A 56 -10.77 18.57 -7.54
N GLN A 57 -11.46 19.32 -6.70
CA GLN A 57 -11.01 20.44 -5.90
C GLN A 57 -9.99 20.02 -4.80
N PHE A 58 -8.87 19.40 -5.20
CA PHE A 58 -7.72 19.16 -4.30
C PHE A 58 -6.36 19.32 -4.99
N THR A 59 -6.32 19.74 -6.26
CA THR A 59 -5.08 20.23 -6.87
C THR A 59 -5.32 21.63 -7.40
N LEU A 60 -4.41 22.55 -7.06
CA LEU A 60 -4.33 23.94 -7.55
C LEU A 60 -4.17 23.98 -9.09
N ARG A 61 -5.19 23.57 -9.86
CA ARG A 61 -5.16 23.52 -11.33
C ARG A 61 -5.97 24.69 -11.91
N LYS A 62 -5.38 25.88 -11.93
CA LYS A 62 -5.92 27.04 -12.69
C LYS A 62 -5.48 27.08 -14.17
N GLU A 63 -4.51 26.25 -14.57
CA GLU A 63 -3.86 26.36 -15.88
C GLU A 63 -4.16 25.19 -16.83
N SER A 64 -4.32 25.50 -18.12
CA SER A 64 -4.55 24.51 -19.18
C SER A 64 -3.35 23.58 -19.36
N LEU A 65 -3.61 22.32 -19.76
CA LEU A 65 -2.58 21.32 -20.04
C LEU A 65 -1.55 21.83 -21.06
N LEU A 66 -2.03 22.51 -22.12
CA LEU A 66 -1.20 23.13 -23.14
C LEU A 66 -0.23 24.17 -22.55
N LYS A 67 -0.73 25.07 -21.70
CA LYS A 67 0.12 26.08 -21.04
C LYS A 67 1.23 25.42 -20.25
N LYS A 68 0.92 24.37 -19.50
CA LYS A 68 1.91 23.62 -18.70
C LYS A 68 2.97 22.93 -19.55
N ARG A 69 2.59 22.31 -20.66
CA ARG A 69 3.53 21.66 -21.60
C ARG A 69 4.50 22.69 -22.20
N ILE A 70 3.98 23.85 -22.62
CA ILE A 70 4.81 24.95 -23.14
C ILE A 70 5.73 25.50 -22.04
N THR A 71 5.20 25.76 -20.84
CA THR A 71 6.01 26.26 -19.71
C THR A 71 7.09 25.26 -19.30
N PHE A 72 6.79 23.97 -19.29
CA PHE A 72 7.78 22.90 -19.05
C PHE A 72 8.87 22.88 -20.14
N PHE A 73 8.49 23.20 -21.38
CA PHE A 73 9.43 23.28 -22.48
C PHE A 73 10.45 24.41 -22.30
N TYR A 74 9.99 25.62 -21.95
CA TYR A 74 10.88 26.78 -21.77
C TYR A 74 11.63 26.78 -20.44
N ASN A 75 11.09 26.14 -19.40
CA ASN A 75 11.76 26.04 -18.09
C ASN A 75 12.65 24.79 -18.02
N GLU A 76 13.77 24.81 -18.75
CA GLU A 76 14.79 23.73 -18.70
C GLU A 76 15.36 23.51 -17.29
N THR A 77 15.34 24.54 -16.44
CA THR A 77 15.83 24.52 -15.05
C THR A 77 15.06 23.57 -14.12
N ASN A 78 13.84 23.17 -14.48
CA ASN A 78 13.03 22.23 -13.69
C ASN A 78 13.21 20.76 -14.11
N ARG A 79 14.01 20.48 -15.14
CA ARG A 79 14.24 19.13 -15.67
C ARG A 79 15.29 18.39 -14.83
N LYS A 80 15.05 18.27 -13.52
CA LYS A 80 15.92 17.49 -12.64
C LYS A 80 15.84 16.03 -13.07
N LYS A 81 16.97 15.46 -13.50
CA LYS A 81 17.13 14.00 -13.63
C LYS A 81 16.98 13.41 -12.23
N TYR A 82 15.77 12.95 -11.90
CA TYR A 82 15.56 12.20 -10.67
C TYR A 82 16.48 10.98 -10.74
N LYS A 83 17.52 10.97 -9.90
CA LYS A 83 18.45 9.85 -9.86
C LYS A 83 17.67 8.62 -9.41
N LEU A 84 18.00 7.47 -9.98
CA LEU A 84 17.46 6.15 -9.59
C LEU A 84 17.49 5.95 -8.07
N LEU A 85 18.40 6.63 -7.37
CA LEU A 85 18.49 6.71 -5.91
C LEU A 85 17.18 7.09 -5.19
N ILE A 86 16.26 7.84 -5.80
CA ILE A 86 14.96 8.19 -5.19
C ILE A 86 13.98 7.00 -5.22
N ILE A 87 14.20 6.02 -6.10
CA ILE A 87 13.35 4.82 -6.21
C ILE A 87 13.66 3.83 -5.08
N ILE A 88 14.91 3.80 -4.61
CA ILE A 88 15.39 2.91 -3.54
C ILE A 88 14.56 3.04 -2.26
N PRO A 89 14.35 4.25 -1.67
CA PRO A 89 13.55 4.38 -0.46
C PRO A 89 12.07 4.03 -0.70
N ALA A 90 11.54 4.21 -1.91
CA ALA A 90 10.16 3.83 -2.21
C ALA A 90 9.98 2.31 -2.23
N ILE A 91 10.94 1.57 -2.81
CA ILE A 91 10.95 0.10 -2.79
C ILE A 91 11.11 -0.39 -1.34
N PHE A 92 12.04 0.20 -0.59
CA PHE A 92 12.25 -0.17 0.81
C PHE A 92 10.99 0.04 1.65
N LEU A 93 10.26 1.15 1.42
CA LEU A 93 9.01 1.43 2.12
C LEU A 93 7.96 0.34 1.87
N VAL A 94 7.78 -0.09 0.62
CA VAL A 94 6.83 -1.17 0.27
C VAL A 94 7.22 -2.50 0.93
N ILE A 95 8.51 -2.84 0.95
CA ILE A 95 9.01 -4.07 1.60
C ILE A 95 8.89 -3.98 3.12
N ALA A 96 9.02 -2.78 3.70
CA ALA A 96 8.93 -2.56 5.15
C ALA A 96 7.49 -2.52 5.69
N LEU A 97 6.47 -2.32 4.84
CA LEU A 97 5.06 -2.33 5.24
C LEU A 97 4.65 -3.57 6.07
N PRO A 98 4.94 -4.82 5.65
CA PRO A 98 4.61 -6.01 6.44
C PRO A 98 5.39 -6.13 7.76
N SER A 99 6.45 -5.34 7.97
CA SER A 99 7.20 -5.33 9.24
C SER A 99 6.49 -4.55 10.34
N ILE A 100 5.49 -3.73 10.01
CA ILE A 100 4.77 -2.91 10.99
C ILE A 100 3.43 -3.58 11.27
N VAL A 101 3.34 -4.26 12.41
CA VAL A 101 2.08 -4.82 12.91
C VAL A 101 1.40 -3.77 13.78
N PHE A 102 0.38 -3.11 13.24
CA PHE A 102 -0.49 -2.25 14.02
C PHE A 102 -1.48 -3.10 14.82
N GLN A 103 -1.18 -3.33 16.09
CA GLN A 103 -2.18 -3.88 17.00
C GLN A 103 -3.12 -2.76 17.44
N PRO A 104 -4.45 -2.95 17.33
CA PRO A 104 -5.40 -1.97 17.83
C PRO A 104 -5.23 -1.85 19.34
N TYR A 105 -5.11 -0.62 19.85
CA TYR A 105 -5.15 -0.38 21.28
C TYR A 105 -6.55 -0.73 21.78
N THR A 106 -6.66 -1.87 22.47
CA THR A 106 -7.86 -2.20 23.23
C THR A 106 -7.72 -1.66 24.65
N ALA A 107 -8.75 -1.02 25.19
CA ALA A 107 -8.82 -0.65 26.61
C ALA A 107 -8.79 -1.87 27.57
N TYR A 108 -8.73 -3.07 27.01
CA TYR A 108 -8.54 -4.32 27.71
C TYR A 108 -7.11 -4.37 28.29
N LYS A 109 -6.98 -4.24 29.60
CA LYS A 109 -5.74 -4.59 30.31
C LYS A 109 -5.64 -6.11 30.28
N PRO A 110 -4.61 -6.71 29.65
CA PRO A 110 -4.44 -8.15 29.71
C PRO A 110 -4.34 -8.54 31.18
N SER A 111 -5.26 -9.40 31.62
CA SER A 111 -5.11 -10.11 32.89
C SER A 111 -3.81 -10.93 32.81
N LYS A 112 -3.20 -11.27 33.95
CA LYS A 112 -2.05 -12.23 33.97
C LYS A 112 -2.35 -13.55 33.22
N ASN A 113 -3.63 -13.83 32.97
CA ASN A 113 -4.13 -15.02 32.28
C ASN A 113 -4.36 -14.82 30.76
N ASP A 114 -4.21 -13.60 30.22
CA ASP A 114 -4.34 -13.30 28.79
C ASP A 114 -3.00 -13.36 28.06
N GLN A 115 -2.07 -14.13 28.60
CA GLN A 115 -0.80 -14.40 27.95
C GLN A 115 -1.06 -15.38 26.81
N THR A 116 -0.69 -14.98 25.59
CA THR A 116 -0.53 -15.94 24.50
C THR A 116 0.71 -16.76 24.82
N TYR A 117 0.53 -17.95 25.38
CA TYR A 117 1.64 -18.84 25.67
C TYR A 117 2.34 -19.21 24.36
N GLY A 118 3.67 -19.04 24.33
CA GLY A 118 4.48 -19.74 23.34
C GLY A 118 4.27 -21.25 23.48
N ILE A 119 4.55 -22.02 22.43
CA ILE A 119 4.37 -23.48 22.43
C ILE A 119 5.09 -24.13 23.63
N ASN A 120 6.28 -23.65 23.96
CA ASN A 120 7.07 -24.16 25.09
C ASN A 120 6.43 -23.82 26.44
N ASP A 121 5.94 -22.60 26.61
CA ASP A 121 5.28 -22.17 27.85
C ASP A 121 3.97 -22.93 28.06
N LEU A 122 3.24 -23.21 26.97
CA LEU A 122 2.01 -23.99 27.02
C LEU A 122 2.27 -25.40 27.56
N ILE A 123 3.32 -26.09 27.09
CA ILE A 123 3.68 -27.43 27.56
C ILE A 123 4.11 -27.40 29.03
N GLN A 124 4.80 -26.34 29.45
CA GLN A 124 5.31 -26.21 30.82
C GLN A 124 4.21 -25.86 31.84
N HIS A 125 3.26 -25.01 31.49
CA HIS A 125 2.28 -24.47 32.44
C HIS A 125 0.90 -25.14 32.35
N THR A 126 0.66 -26.04 31.40
CA THR A 126 -0.65 -26.68 31.24
C THR A 126 -0.59 -28.21 31.29
N TYR A 127 -1.75 -28.82 31.55
CA TYR A 127 -1.95 -30.25 31.45
C TYR A 127 -3.36 -30.55 30.94
N ILE A 128 -3.57 -31.75 30.40
CA ILE A 128 -4.86 -32.16 29.85
C ILE A 128 -5.53 -33.13 30.83
N ILE A 129 -6.82 -32.93 31.09
CA ILE A 129 -7.67 -33.90 31.80
C ILE A 129 -8.57 -34.60 30.79
N GLN A 130 -8.55 -35.93 30.81
CA GLN A 130 -9.53 -36.77 30.13
C GLN A 130 -10.66 -37.11 31.10
N THR A 131 -11.88 -36.67 30.81
CA THR A 131 -13.05 -37.02 31.63
C THR A 131 -13.55 -38.43 31.30
N LYS A 132 -14.35 -38.98 32.21
CA LYS A 132 -14.99 -40.31 32.05
C LYS A 132 -15.83 -40.40 30.77
N ASP A 133 -16.39 -39.29 30.32
CA ASP A 133 -17.14 -39.17 29.05
C ASP A 133 -16.26 -39.13 27.79
N GLY A 134 -14.93 -39.27 27.93
CA GLY A 134 -13.98 -39.27 26.81
C GLY A 134 -13.65 -37.88 26.26
N LYS A 135 -14.07 -36.79 26.93
CA LYS A 135 -13.74 -35.41 26.53
C LYS A 135 -12.41 -34.99 27.12
N TYR A 136 -11.69 -34.13 26.39
CA TYR A 136 -10.39 -33.60 26.81
C TYR A 136 -10.48 -32.11 27.11
N TYR A 137 -9.98 -31.72 28.27
CA TYR A 137 -9.97 -30.33 28.72
C TYR A 137 -8.56 -29.90 29.08
N LEU A 138 -8.19 -28.68 28.69
CA LEU A 138 -6.91 -28.08 29.03
C LEU A 138 -7.04 -27.34 30.36
N PHE A 139 -6.12 -27.59 31.27
CA PHE A 139 -6.03 -26.97 32.58
C PHE A 139 -4.71 -26.26 32.77
N ASP A 140 -4.76 -25.13 33.46
CA ASP A 140 -3.59 -24.44 33.99
C ASP A 140 -3.05 -25.20 35.22
N LYS A 141 -1.73 -25.40 35.30
CA LYS A 141 -1.09 -26.02 36.47
C LYS A 141 -1.18 -25.13 37.70
N ASP A 142 -1.07 -23.81 37.53
CA ASP A 142 -0.95 -22.88 38.65
C ASP A 142 -2.31 -22.56 39.25
N SER A 143 -3.29 -22.25 38.40
CA SER A 143 -4.64 -21.90 38.87
C SER A 143 -5.60 -23.09 38.97
N ASN A 144 -5.23 -24.25 38.44
CA ASN A 144 -6.07 -25.45 38.34
C ASN A 144 -7.45 -25.19 37.69
N LYS A 145 -7.55 -24.15 36.86
CA LYS A 145 -8.78 -23.77 36.16
C LYS A 145 -8.79 -24.34 34.75
N LYS A 146 -9.99 -24.68 34.29
CA LYS A 146 -10.23 -25.08 32.90
C LYS A 146 -10.04 -23.87 31.99
N ILE A 147 -9.10 -23.99 31.05
CA ILE A 147 -8.77 -22.97 30.04
C ILE A 147 -9.61 -23.21 28.78
N ALA A 148 -9.62 -24.45 28.28
CA ALA A 148 -10.19 -24.76 26.97
C ALA A 148 -10.68 -26.21 26.85
N THR A 149 -11.42 -26.48 25.79
CA THR A 149 -11.85 -27.84 25.40
C THR A 149 -11.08 -28.27 24.14
N ILE A 150 -10.47 -29.44 24.17
CA ILE A 150 -9.64 -29.97 23.09
C ILE A 150 -10.46 -30.96 22.27
N LYS A 151 -10.53 -30.72 20.96
CA LYS A 151 -11.22 -31.62 20.02
C LYS A 151 -10.31 -32.72 19.46
N ASP A 152 -9.04 -32.40 19.23
CA ASP A 152 -8.05 -33.33 18.68
C ASP A 152 -6.74 -33.25 19.48
N ILE A 153 -6.45 -34.32 20.22
CA ILE A 153 -5.28 -34.42 21.08
C ILE A 153 -4.01 -34.81 20.31
N LYS A 154 -4.13 -35.35 19.09
CA LYS A 154 -2.99 -35.80 18.29
C LYS A 154 -2.31 -34.66 17.54
N LYS A 155 -2.98 -33.51 17.43
CA LYS A 155 -2.46 -32.31 16.77
C LYS A 155 -1.47 -31.56 17.67
N GLU A 156 -0.37 -31.09 17.09
CA GLU A 156 0.50 -30.14 17.80
C GLU A 156 -0.25 -28.84 18.15
N PRO A 157 -0.03 -28.25 19.32
CA PRO A 157 0.94 -28.64 20.37
C PRO A 157 0.40 -29.63 21.42
N TYR A 158 -0.86 -30.08 21.32
CA TYR A 158 -1.54 -30.85 22.36
C TYR A 158 -0.98 -32.26 22.58
N ASN A 159 -0.42 -32.87 21.54
CA ASN A 159 0.23 -34.18 21.60
C ASN A 159 1.46 -34.23 22.52
N LYS A 160 2.06 -33.07 22.83
CA LYS A 160 3.25 -32.93 23.70
C LYS A 160 2.88 -32.61 25.15
N ILE A 161 1.60 -32.39 25.46
CA ILE A 161 1.14 -31.99 26.80
C ILE A 161 0.77 -33.25 27.60
N LYS A 162 1.14 -33.26 28.89
CA LYS A 162 0.85 -34.39 29.79
C LYS A 162 -0.66 -34.56 29.99
N VAL A 163 -1.15 -35.78 29.75
CA VAL A 163 -2.55 -36.16 29.95
C VAL A 163 -2.72 -36.86 31.30
N LYS A 164 -3.70 -36.43 32.09
CA LYS A 164 -4.17 -37.08 33.31
C LYS A 164 -5.59 -37.60 33.09
N LYS A 165 -5.91 -38.77 33.64
CA LYS A 165 -7.27 -39.29 33.69
C LYS A 165 -7.94 -38.80 34.97
N GLU A 166 -9.22 -38.46 34.86
CA GLU A 166 -10.10 -38.19 36.00
C GLU A 166 -10.44 -39.44 36.81
#